data_AF-A0A7G1I701-F1
#
_entry.id   AF-A0A7G1I701-F1
#
_cell.length_a   1.000
_cell.length_b   1.000
_cell.length_c   1.000
_cell.angle_alpha   90.00
_cell.angle_beta   90.00
_cell.angle_gamma   90.00
#
_symmetry.space_group_name_H-M   'P 1'
#
loop_
_entity.id
_entity.type
_entity.pdbx_description
1 polymer ?
#
loop_
_entity_poly.entity_id
_entity_poly.type
_entity_poly.pdbx_seq_one_letter_code
_entity_poly.pdbx_strand_id
1 'polypeptide(L)' 'MTVAARANRTALREAMNYGGLNVYSGEWWHFDGPGADVDRPVLNVPVD' A
#
# COMPACT_ATOMS: atom_id res chain seq x y z
N MET A 1 14.20 -8.51 11.21
CA MET A 1 13.40 -8.97 10.06
C MET A 1 14.09 -10.16 9.43
N THR A 2 13.41 -11.30 9.24
CA THR A 2 14.02 -12.49 8.63
C THR A 2 14.28 -12.26 7.13
N VAL A 3 15.19 -13.06 6.53
CA VAL A 3 15.43 -13.03 5.08
C VAL A 3 14.15 -13.32 4.31
N ALA A 4 13.37 -14.31 4.76
CA ALA A 4 12.06 -14.64 4.19
C ALA A 4 11.07 -13.47 4.26
N ALA A 5 10.98 -12.78 5.40
CA ALA A 5 10.11 -11.62 5.53
C ALA A 5 10.51 -10.47 4.59
N ARG A 6 11.81 -10.26 4.36
CA ARG A 6 12.29 -9.27 3.38
C ARG A 6 11.91 -9.67 1.96
N ALA A 7 12.16 -10.92 1.57
CA ALA A 7 11.82 -11.43 0.25
C ALA A 7 10.32 -11.32 -0.03
N ASN A 8 9.47 -11.69 0.93
CA ASN A 8 8.02 -11.58 0.80
C ASN A 8 7.56 -10.12 0.63
N ARG A 9 8.14 -9.18 1.39
CA ARG A 9 7.81 -7.74 1.26
C ARG A 9 8.27 -7.18 -0.09
N THR A 10 9.40 -7.64 -0.63
CA THR A 10 9.83 -7.28 -1.99
C THR A 10 8.85 -7.78 -3.04
N ALA A 11 8.51 -9.07 -3.00
CA ALA A 11 7.57 -9.67 -3.95
C ALA A 11 6.19 -9.01 -3.93
N LEU A 12 5.69 -8.69 -2.72
CA LEU A 12 4.44 -7.93 -2.55
C LEU A 12 4.52 -6.56 -3.23
N ARG A 13 5.62 -5.82 -3.00
CA ARG A 13 5.81 -4.48 -3.58
C ARG A 13 5.88 -4.51 -5.11
N GLU A 14 6.58 -5.49 -5.67
CA GLU A 14 6.64 -5.69 -7.13
C GLU A 14 5.26 -5.97 -7.72
N ALA A 15 4.49 -6.88 -7.10
CA ALA A 15 3.15 -7.22 -7.57
C ALA A 15 2.17 -6.02 -7.49
N MET A 16 2.19 -5.27 -6.38
CA MET A 16 1.32 -4.10 -6.21
C MET A 16 1.69 -2.96 -7.15
N ASN A 17 2.99 -2.73 -7.37
CA ASN A 17 3.45 -1.73 -8.34
C ASN A 17 3.06 -2.09 -9.78
N TYR A 18 3.23 -3.36 -10.15
CA TYR A 18 2.75 -3.87 -11.44
C TYR A 18 1.23 -3.69 -11.60
N GLY A 19 0.46 -3.84 -10.52
CA GLY A 19 -0.98 -3.60 -10.48
C GLY A 19 -1.39 -2.13 -10.54
N GLY A 20 -0.46 -1.18 -10.63
CA GLY A 20 -0.73 0.26 -10.72
C GLY A 20 -0.89 0.96 -9.37
N LEU A 21 -0.47 0.33 -8.27
CA LEU A 21 -0.42 0.97 -6.96
C LEU A 21 0.98 1.53 -6.68
N ASN A 22 1.04 2.65 -5.96
CA ASN A 22 2.30 3.26 -5.54
C ASN A 22 2.74 2.70 -4.18
N VAL A 23 4.01 2.31 -4.07
CA VAL A 23 4.56 1.75 -2.82
C VAL A 23 4.88 2.88 -1.84
N TYR A 24 4.33 2.79 -0.63
CA TYR A 24 4.74 3.68 0.46
C TYR A 24 5.96 3.13 1.20
N SER A 25 6.96 3.99 1.42
CA SER A 25 8.25 3.56 1.99
C SER A 25 8.21 3.37 3.51
N GLY A 26 7.33 4.10 4.21
CA GLY A 26 7.21 4.09 5.67
C GLY A 26 6.55 2.83 6.23
N GLU A 27 5.65 2.20 5.47
CA GLU A 27 4.87 1.05 5.91
C GLU A 27 4.84 -0.03 4.82
N TRP A 28 5.28 -1.26 5.12
CA TRP A 28 5.43 -2.29 4.09
C TRP A 28 4.11 -2.82 3.52
N TRP A 29 2.99 -2.58 4.22
CA TRP A 29 1.64 -2.99 3.85
C TRP A 29 0.85 -1.88 3.12
N HIS A 30 1.38 -0.66 3.06
CA HIS A 30 0.67 0.50 2.54
C HIS A 30 0.96 0.70 1.05
N PHE A 31 -0.12 0.88 0.28
CA PHE A 31 -0.05 1.18 -1.15
C PHE A 31 -1.10 2.23 -1.52
N ASP A 32 -0.68 3.24 -2.28
CA ASP A 32 -1.57 4.31 -2.74
C ASP A 32 -2.15 3.95 -4.10
N GLY A 33 -3.47 4.01 -4.23
CA GLY A 33 -4.16 3.92 -5.51
C GLY A 33 -4.19 5.26 -6.26
N PRO A 34 -4.67 5.27 -7.51
CA PRO A 34 -4.88 6.50 -8.26
C PRO A 34 -5.74 7.51 -7.49
N GLY A 35 -5.18 8.70 -7.23
CA GLY A 35 -5.84 9.78 -6.52
C GLY A 35 -5.92 9.61 -5.00
N ALA A 36 -5.13 8.73 -4.40
CA ALA A 36 -5.02 8.61 -2.93
C ALA A 36 -4.42 9.87 -2.28
N ASP A 37 -3.65 10.66 -3.03
CA ASP A 37 -3.07 11.96 -2.64
C ASP A 37 -4.07 13.13 -2.72
N VAL A 38 -5.24 12.91 -3.34
CA VAL A 38 -6.27 13.93 -3.44
C VAL A 38 -6.98 14.06 -2.10
N ASP A 39 -6.89 15.27 -1.54
CA ASP A 39 -7.55 15.63 -0.29
C ASP A 39 -9.07 15.43 -0.38
N ARG A 40 -9.62 14.67 0.58
CA ARG A 40 -11.05 14.35 0.68
C ARG A 40 -11.46 14.37 2.16
N PRO A 41 -12.73 14.71 2.46
CA PRO A 41 -13.23 14.65 3.83
C PRO A 41 -13.07 13.25 4.45
N VAL A 42 -12.59 13.19 5.68
CA VAL A 42 -12.59 11.95 6.48
C VAL A 42 -14.02 11.67 6.93
N LEU A 43 -14.62 10.61 6.39
CA LEU A 43 -15.99 10.23 6.70
C LEU A 43 -16.05 9.38 7.97
N ASN A 44 -16.89 9.78 8.92
CA ASN A 44 -17.23 8.99 10.10
C ASN A 44 -18.54 8.23 9.87
N VAL A 45 -18.52 7.30 8.92
CA VAL A 45 -19.67 6.44 8.59
C VAL A 45 -19.27 4.98 8.76
N PRO A 46 -20.21 4.09 9.15
CA PRO A 46 -19.92 2.66 9.26
C PRO A 46 -19.46 2.05 7.92
N VAL A 47 -18.65 1.00 8.03
CA VAL A 47 -18.35 0.07 6.92
C VAL A 47 -19.14 -1.19 7.21
N ASP A 48 -20.20 -1.43 6.45
CA ASP A 48 -21.03 -2.65 6.54
C ASP A 48 -20.43 -3.81 5.73
#